data_AF-A0A534M1P4-F1
#
_entry.id   AF-A0A534M1P4-F1
#
_cell.length_a   1.000
_cell.length_b   1.000
_cell.length_c   1.000
_cell.angle_alpha   90.00
_cell.angle_beta   90.00
_cell.angle_gamma   90.00
#
_symmetry.space_group_name_H-M   'P 1'
#
loop_
_entity.id
_entity.type
_entity.pdbx_description
1 polymer ?
#
loop_
_entity_poly.entity_id
_entity_poly.type
_entity_poly.pdbx_seq_one_letter_code
_entity_poly.pdbx_strand_id
1 'polypeptide(L)'
;ADLVAILLTGIPAGIIPGFQNSNGPTPADELRLNLAFAPSYDPTDSGINPPGDSAKRFGLLGGDLDGFPNGRRVFDNVTAVELRAIAGVTYPLIDNTFTPDAAAGLLMDGTKEDLPFRSTFPYLATPYEGFEHSHD
;
A
#
# COMPACT_ATOMS: atom_id res chain seq x y z
N ALA A 1 7.33 16.97 9.00
CA ALA A 1 7.69 17.08 7.56
C ALA A 1 7.28 15.82 6.82
N ASP A 2 7.69 14.64 7.30
CA ASP A 2 7.41 13.35 6.67
C ASP A 2 5.90 12.99 6.57
N LEU A 3 5.17 12.95 7.69
CA LEU A 3 3.73 12.59 7.69
C LEU A 3 2.84 13.54 6.89
N VAL A 4 3.18 14.84 6.84
CA VAL A 4 2.45 15.81 6.02
C VAL A 4 2.66 15.50 4.54
N ALA A 5 3.87 15.14 4.13
CA ALA A 5 4.16 14.72 2.77
C ALA A 5 3.46 13.40 2.42
N ILE A 6 3.48 12.42 3.32
CA ILE A 6 2.90 11.10 3.09
C ILE A 6 1.38 11.16 3.00
N LEU A 7 0.75 11.79 4.01
CA LEU A 7 -0.70 11.75 4.16
C LEU A 7 -1.37 12.93 3.47
N LEU A 8 -0.82 14.15 3.53
CA LEU A 8 -1.60 15.36 3.24
C LEU A 8 -1.25 16.11 1.96
N THR A 9 0.02 16.20 1.57
CA THR A 9 0.43 17.04 0.42
C THR A 9 0.92 16.23 -0.78
N GLY A 10 1.33 14.99 -0.55
CA GLY A 10 2.16 14.23 -1.47
C GLY A 10 3.66 14.43 -1.19
N ILE A 11 4.44 13.42 -1.59
CA ILE A 11 5.90 13.41 -1.55
C ILE A 11 6.40 14.37 -2.65
N PRO A 12 7.25 15.35 -2.32
CA PRO A 12 7.79 16.28 -3.30
C PRO A 12 8.51 15.57 -4.46
N ALA A 13 8.39 16.13 -5.66
CA ALA A 13 9.11 15.64 -6.83
C ALA A 13 10.63 15.67 -6.59
N GLY A 14 11.33 14.66 -7.13
CA GLY A 14 12.79 14.55 -7.04
C GLY A 14 13.32 13.80 -5.81
N ILE A 15 12.48 13.53 -4.80
CA ILE A 15 12.85 12.64 -3.69
C ILE A 15 12.89 11.19 -4.15
N ILE A 16 11.89 10.78 -4.93
CA ILE A 16 11.80 9.45 -5.52
C ILE A 16 11.74 9.61 -7.05
N PRO A 17 12.70 9.08 -7.82
CA PRO A 17 12.76 9.25 -9.27
C PRO A 17 11.46 8.81 -9.97
N GLY A 18 10.87 9.71 -10.77
CA GLY A 18 9.64 9.47 -11.53
C GLY A 18 8.36 9.46 -10.69
N PHE A 19 8.43 9.57 -9.36
CA PHE A 19 7.27 9.50 -8.48
C PHE A 19 6.51 10.82 -8.41
N GLN A 20 5.19 10.76 -8.56
CA GLN A 20 4.30 11.91 -8.47
C GLN A 20 3.03 11.53 -7.72
N ASN A 21 2.72 12.21 -6.62
CA ASN A 21 1.52 11.97 -5.81
C ASN A 21 0.99 13.25 -5.14
N SER A 22 1.17 14.41 -5.77
CA SER A 22 0.77 15.70 -5.19
C SER A 22 -0.76 15.83 -5.09
N ASN A 23 -1.24 16.37 -3.96
CA ASN A 23 -2.65 16.77 -3.74
C ASN A 23 -2.99 18.17 -4.24
N GLY A 24 -2.03 18.87 -4.86
CA GLY A 24 -2.18 20.29 -5.14
C GLY A 24 -2.23 21.11 -3.84
N PRO A 25 -2.94 22.26 -3.82
CA PRO A 25 -2.84 23.21 -2.72
C PRO A 25 -3.64 22.82 -1.47
N THR A 26 -4.56 21.86 -1.57
CA THR A 26 -5.43 21.47 -0.46
C THR A 26 -4.86 20.26 0.26
N PRO A 27 -4.52 20.36 1.56
CA PRO A 27 -4.09 19.20 2.34
C PRO A 27 -5.26 18.23 2.54
N ALA A 28 -5.08 16.97 2.16
CA ALA A 28 -6.10 15.93 2.30
C ALA A 28 -5.45 14.55 2.36
N ASP A 29 -6.00 13.66 3.21
CA ASP A 29 -5.65 12.26 3.15
C ASP A 29 -6.42 11.59 2.01
N GLU A 30 -5.69 11.14 1.00
CA GLU A 30 -6.26 10.74 -0.28
C GLU A 30 -5.76 9.39 -0.73
N LEU A 31 -6.71 8.67 -1.29
CA LEU A 31 -6.52 7.33 -1.75
C LEU A 31 -6.46 7.33 -3.28
N ARG A 32 -5.25 7.56 -3.80
CA ARG A 32 -5.04 8.01 -5.19
C ARG A 32 -4.83 6.85 -6.16
N LEU A 33 -5.46 6.96 -7.32
CA LEU A 33 -5.09 6.18 -8.49
C LEU A 33 -4.10 6.97 -9.34
N ASN A 34 -2.82 6.55 -9.31
CA ASN A 34 -1.81 7.09 -10.21
C ASN A 34 -1.61 6.14 -11.40
N LEU A 35 -1.74 6.66 -12.61
CA LEU A 35 -1.57 5.91 -13.86
C LEU A 35 -0.21 6.16 -14.53
N ALA A 36 0.69 6.93 -13.90
CA ALA A 36 2.03 7.20 -14.43
C ALA A 36 2.94 5.97 -14.39
N PHE A 37 2.61 4.98 -13.55
CA PHE A 37 3.30 3.70 -13.47
C PHE A 37 2.35 2.59 -13.94
N ALA A 38 2.86 1.72 -14.81
CA ALA A 38 2.15 0.49 -15.12
C ALA A 38 2.08 -0.39 -13.86
N PRO A 39 1.04 -1.23 -13.72
CA PRO A 39 1.03 -2.25 -12.68
C PRO A 39 2.35 -3.03 -12.73
N SER A 40 3.06 -3.13 -11.62
CA SER A 40 4.34 -3.85 -11.55
C SER A 40 4.15 -5.37 -11.48
N TYR A 41 2.92 -5.85 -11.70
CA TYR A 41 2.50 -7.23 -11.58
C TYR A 41 1.74 -7.70 -12.82
N ASP A 42 2.02 -8.93 -13.24
CA ASP A 42 1.16 -9.63 -14.19
C ASP A 42 -0.18 -10.02 -13.50
N PRO A 43 -1.34 -9.88 -14.17
CA PRO A 43 -2.64 -10.34 -13.66
C PRO A 43 -2.68 -11.80 -13.20
N THR A 44 -1.72 -12.61 -13.64
CA THR A 44 -1.58 -14.03 -13.32
C THR A 44 -0.47 -14.32 -12.33
N ASP A 45 0.30 -13.31 -11.92
CA ASP A 45 1.34 -13.45 -10.90
C ASP A 45 0.71 -13.66 -9.52
N SER A 46 1.25 -14.64 -8.79
CA SER A 46 1.09 -14.81 -7.35
C SER A 46 1.31 -13.54 -6.52
N GLY A 47 1.90 -12.48 -7.08
CA GLY A 47 1.93 -11.12 -6.53
C GLY A 47 0.55 -10.44 -6.36
N ILE A 48 -0.54 -11.02 -6.89
CA ILE A 48 -1.93 -10.67 -6.53
C ILE A 48 -2.35 -11.35 -5.21
N ASN A 49 -1.63 -12.39 -4.80
CA ASN A 49 -1.78 -13.11 -3.54
C ASN A 49 -0.49 -13.15 -2.72
N PRO A 50 0.14 -11.99 -2.46
CA PRO A 50 1.34 -11.99 -1.66
C PRO A 50 0.98 -12.51 -0.25
N PRO A 51 1.81 -13.36 0.37
CA PRO A 51 1.68 -13.71 1.77
C PRO A 51 1.45 -12.46 2.64
N GLY A 52 0.73 -12.60 3.76
CA GLY A 52 0.35 -11.47 4.61
C GLY A 52 1.53 -10.60 5.08
N ASP A 53 2.72 -11.18 5.15
CA ASP A 53 3.99 -10.57 5.57
C ASP A 53 4.89 -10.14 4.40
N SER A 54 4.46 -10.35 3.16
CA SER A 54 5.23 -9.98 1.97
C SER A 54 5.41 -8.47 1.89
N ALA A 55 6.65 -8.05 1.59
CA ALA A 55 6.98 -6.65 1.32
C ALA A 55 6.11 -6.02 0.22
N LYS A 56 5.56 -6.84 -0.68
CA LYS A 56 4.66 -6.40 -1.76
C LYS A 56 3.36 -5.78 -1.27
N ARG A 57 2.95 -6.05 -0.03
CA ARG A 57 1.78 -5.41 0.59
C ARG A 57 2.05 -4.00 1.09
N PHE A 58 3.29 -3.53 1.07
CA PHE A 58 3.68 -2.23 1.66
C PHE A 58 3.87 -1.11 0.63
N GLY A 59 3.41 -1.30 -0.62
CA GLY A 59 3.44 -0.27 -1.66
C GLY A 59 4.83 0.36 -1.82
N LEU A 60 4.87 1.69 -1.70
CA LEU A 60 6.10 2.47 -1.81
C LEU A 60 7.18 2.03 -0.80
N LEU A 61 6.81 1.62 0.41
CA LEU A 61 7.77 1.11 1.42
C LEU A 61 8.33 -0.27 1.05
N GLY A 62 7.60 -1.02 0.23
CA GLY A 62 8.04 -2.28 -0.36
C GLY A 62 8.83 -2.11 -1.66
N GLY A 63 9.03 -0.87 -2.13
CA GLY A 63 9.69 -0.55 -3.39
C GLY A 63 8.77 -0.56 -4.61
N ASP A 64 7.45 -0.68 -4.43
CA ASP A 64 6.48 -0.70 -5.52
C ASP A 64 5.88 0.71 -5.72
N LEU A 65 6.19 1.36 -6.85
CA LEU A 65 5.73 2.73 -7.14
C LEU A 65 4.25 2.82 -7.54
N ASP A 66 3.63 1.67 -7.85
CA ASP A 66 2.22 1.49 -8.21
C ASP A 66 1.34 0.95 -7.04
N GLY A 67 1.89 0.89 -5.83
CA GLY A 67 1.14 0.69 -4.59
C GLY A 67 1.07 1.93 -3.70
N PHE A 68 0.23 1.88 -2.65
CA PHE A 68 -0.01 3.02 -1.75
C PHE A 68 1.28 3.77 -1.35
N PRO A 69 1.31 5.13 -1.39
CA PRO A 69 0.18 6.05 -1.62
C PRO A 69 -0.13 6.33 -3.10
N ASN A 70 0.46 5.57 -4.04
CA ASN A 70 0.26 5.74 -5.48
C ASN A 70 -0.21 4.46 -6.14
N GLY A 71 -1.39 4.44 -6.72
CA GLY A 71 -1.90 3.21 -7.29
C GLY A 71 -2.49 2.34 -6.18
N ARG A 72 -3.64 1.77 -6.50
CA ARG A 72 -4.54 1.17 -5.53
C ARG A 72 -4.68 -0.29 -5.83
N ARG A 73 -3.74 -1.06 -5.32
CA ARG A 73 -3.82 -2.51 -5.36
C ARG A 73 -4.68 -2.95 -4.19
N VAL A 74 -5.63 -3.83 -4.46
CA VAL A 74 -6.57 -4.30 -3.43
C VAL A 74 -5.88 -5.01 -2.27
N PHE A 75 -4.68 -5.56 -2.52
CA PHE A 75 -3.87 -6.29 -1.55
C PHE A 75 -2.88 -5.41 -0.76
N ASP A 76 -2.83 -4.10 -1.02
CA ASP A 76 -2.03 -3.18 -0.21
C ASP A 76 -2.55 -3.11 1.22
N ASN A 77 -1.69 -3.37 2.19
CA ASN A 77 -2.00 -3.17 3.60
C ASN A 77 -1.78 -1.69 3.96
N VAL A 78 -2.71 -0.84 3.54
CA VAL A 78 -2.66 0.63 3.72
C VAL A 78 -2.44 0.99 5.19
N THR A 79 -3.17 0.34 6.10
CA THR A 79 -3.05 0.60 7.54
C THR A 79 -1.66 0.24 8.07
N ALA A 80 -1.05 -0.88 7.65
CA ALA A 80 0.32 -1.19 8.04
C ALA A 80 1.32 -0.15 7.49
N VAL A 81 1.14 0.33 6.26
CA VAL A 81 2.00 1.37 5.66
C VAL A 81 1.90 2.68 6.45
N GLU A 82 0.70 3.12 6.80
CA GLU A 82 0.48 4.34 7.59
C GLU A 82 1.05 4.22 9.00
N LEU A 83 0.85 3.07 9.68
CA LEU A 83 1.44 2.81 10.99
C LEU A 83 2.97 2.88 10.95
N ARG A 84 3.60 2.32 9.92
CA ARG A 84 5.05 2.40 9.69
C ARG A 84 5.51 3.83 9.45
N ALA A 85 4.79 4.59 8.62
CA ALA A 85 5.08 5.99 8.39
C ALA A 85 5.01 6.81 9.70
N ILE A 86 3.94 6.63 10.49
CA ILE A 86 3.76 7.27 11.81
C ILE A 86 4.90 6.91 12.77
N ALA A 87 5.35 5.66 12.75
CA ALA A 87 6.48 5.19 13.54
C ALA A 87 7.86 5.64 13.00
N GLY A 88 7.89 6.39 11.90
CA GLY A 88 9.09 7.03 11.36
C GLY A 88 9.87 6.22 10.33
N VAL A 89 9.33 5.11 9.81
CA VAL A 89 10.00 4.26 8.80
C VAL A 89 10.38 5.04 7.53
N THR A 90 9.62 6.08 7.22
CA THR A 90 9.81 6.95 6.04
C THR A 90 10.72 8.15 6.28
N TYR A 91 11.01 8.48 7.53
CA TYR A 91 11.82 9.65 7.88
C TYR A 91 13.24 9.64 7.27
N PRO A 92 13.90 8.47 7.07
CA PRO A 92 15.18 8.41 6.37
C PRO A 92 15.17 8.96 4.94
N LEU A 93 14.01 9.09 4.29
CA LEU A 93 13.89 9.70 2.95
C LEU A 93 14.25 11.20 2.95
N ILE A 94 14.18 11.86 4.09
CA ILE A 94 14.49 13.28 4.25
C ILE A 94 15.69 13.54 5.17
N ASP A 95 16.00 12.61 6.08
CA ASP A 95 17.15 12.67 6.97
C ASP A 95 17.82 11.30 7.07
N ASN A 96 18.88 11.11 6.29
CA ASN A 96 19.65 9.87 6.24
C ASN A 96 20.38 9.53 7.56
N THR A 97 20.42 10.44 8.54
CA THR A 97 21.06 10.18 9.85
C THR A 97 20.10 9.56 10.86
N PHE A 98 18.79 9.64 10.59
CA PHE A 98 17.78 9.01 11.43
C PHE A 98 17.72 7.51 11.15
N THR A 99 17.75 6.72 12.23
CA THR A 99 17.52 5.28 12.16
C THR A 99 16.20 4.98 12.89
N PRO A 100 15.16 4.50 12.17
CA PRO A 100 13.90 4.11 12.81
C PRO A 100 14.12 2.96 13.79
N ASP A 101 13.28 2.87 14.82
CA ASP A 101 13.25 1.68 15.68
C ASP A 101 12.96 0.43 14.85
N ALA A 102 13.68 -0.66 15.08
CA ALA A 102 13.50 -1.90 14.32
C ALA A 102 12.07 -2.45 14.43
N ALA A 103 11.38 -2.24 15.56
CA ALA A 103 10.00 -2.64 15.75
C ALA A 103 9.01 -1.86 14.86
N ALA A 104 9.37 -0.64 14.43
CA ALA A 104 8.54 0.15 13.51
C ALA A 104 8.33 -0.60 12.18
N GLY A 105 9.37 -1.27 11.67
CA GLY A 105 9.30 -2.09 10.46
C GLY A 105 8.49 -3.38 10.61
N LEU A 106 8.09 -3.75 11.83
CA LEU A 106 7.27 -4.93 12.13
C LEU A 106 5.78 -4.62 12.25
N LEU A 107 5.39 -3.34 12.20
CA LEU A 107 4.00 -2.93 12.34
C LEU A 107 3.15 -3.50 11.19
N MET A 108 2.01 -4.06 11.59
CA MET A 108 0.96 -4.64 10.75
C MET A 108 -0.40 -4.18 11.29
N ASP A 109 -1.46 -4.30 10.49
CA ASP A 109 -2.84 -4.02 10.91
C ASP A 109 -3.48 -5.16 11.75
N GLY A 110 -2.77 -6.28 11.88
CA GLY A 110 -3.23 -7.45 12.63
C GLY A 110 -4.21 -8.33 11.87
N THR A 111 -4.42 -8.08 10.57
CA THR A 111 -5.32 -8.87 9.73
C THR A 111 -4.56 -9.71 8.71
N LYS A 112 -5.26 -10.71 8.16
CA LYS A 112 -4.80 -11.50 7.02
C LYS A 112 -6.00 -11.97 6.23
N GLU A 113 -5.84 -12.06 4.91
CA GLU A 113 -6.86 -12.70 4.08
C GLU A 113 -6.90 -14.19 4.38
N ASP A 114 -8.11 -14.73 4.40
CA ASP A 114 -8.42 -16.13 4.61
C ASP A 114 -8.47 -16.91 3.28
N LEU A 115 -8.86 -16.23 2.20
CA LEU A 115 -8.88 -16.73 0.83
C LEU A 115 -8.00 -15.88 -0.09
N PRO A 116 -7.43 -16.48 -1.16
CA PRO A 116 -6.69 -15.73 -2.16
C PRO A 116 -7.60 -14.79 -2.97
N PHE A 117 -7.08 -13.60 -3.27
CA PHE A 117 -7.52 -12.74 -4.36
C PHE A 117 -7.56 -13.47 -5.71
N ARG A 118 -8.49 -13.06 -6.56
CA ARG A 118 -8.72 -13.59 -7.91
C ARG A 118 -7.82 -12.86 -8.90
N SER A 119 -7.39 -13.55 -9.97
CA SER A 119 -6.62 -12.95 -11.07
C SER A 119 -7.44 -12.04 -12.00
N THR A 120 -8.77 -12.03 -11.83
CA THR A 120 -9.69 -11.23 -12.61
C THR A 120 -10.67 -10.49 -11.70
N PHE A 121 -11.17 -9.36 -12.19
CA PHE A 121 -12.22 -8.59 -11.52
C PHE A 121 -13.38 -9.52 -11.09
N PRO A 122 -13.87 -9.42 -9.83
CA PRO A 122 -13.66 -8.33 -8.86
C PRO A 122 -12.39 -8.39 -7.99
N TYR A 123 -11.42 -9.24 -8.30
CA TYR A 123 -10.14 -9.45 -7.60
C TYR A 123 -10.23 -9.89 -6.12
N LEU A 124 -11.28 -9.57 -5.39
CA LEU A 124 -11.55 -10.15 -4.07
C LEU A 124 -12.03 -11.59 -4.20
N ALA A 125 -11.73 -12.39 -3.17
CA ALA A 125 -12.29 -13.73 -3.03
C ALA A 125 -13.83 -13.66 -2.97
N THR A 126 -14.49 -14.74 -3.39
CA THR A 126 -15.93 -14.88 -3.20
C THR A 126 -16.21 -14.92 -1.69
N PRO A 127 -17.08 -14.04 -1.15
CA PRO A 127 -17.44 -14.08 0.26
C PRO A 127 -18.02 -15.44 0.65
N TYR A 128 -17.79 -15.88 1.89
CA TYR A 128 -18.54 -17.01 2.41
C TYR A 128 -20.04 -16.72 2.41
N GLU A 129 -20.82 -17.74 2.12
CA GLU A 129 -22.27 -17.68 2.30
C GLU A 129 -22.61 -17.46 3.78
N GLY A 130 -23.50 -16.50 4.05
CA GLY A 130 -23.94 -16.24 5.42
C GLY A 130 -24.91 -17.30 5.95
N PHE A 131 -25.55 -18.05 5.03
CA PHE A 131 -26.48 -19.13 5.31
C PHE A 131 -26.41 -20.18 4.18
N GLU A 132 -26.43 -21.45 4.55
CA GLU A 132 -26.51 -22.57 3.62
C GLU A 132 -27.88 -22.54 2.91
N HIS A 133 -27.89 -22.56 1.57
CA HIS A 133 -29.12 -22.59 0.79
C HIS A 133 -29.02 -23.66 -0.30
N SER A 134 -29.88 -24.69 -0.23
CA SER A 134 -30.11 -25.60 -1.35
C SER A 134 -31.25 -25.07 -2.21
N HIS A 135 -31.01 -24.99 -3.52
CA HIS A 135 -32.07 -24.86 -4.50
C HIS A 135 -32.31 -26.25 -5.10
N ASP A 136 -33.50 -26.80 -4.82
CA ASP A 136 -34.02 -28.01 -5.48
C ASP A 136 -34.57 -27.68 -6.88
#